data_AF-A0A8B9GPE2-F1
#
_entry.id   AF-A0A8B9GPE2-F1
#
_cell.length_a   1.000
_cell.length_b   1.000
_cell.length_c   1.000
_cell.angle_alpha   90.00
_cell.angle_beta   90.00
_cell.angle_gamma   90.00
#
_symmetry.space_group_name_H-M   'P 1'
#
loop_
_entity.id
_entity.type
_entity.pdbx_description
1 polymer ?
#
loop_
_entity_poly.entity_id
_entity_poly.type
_entity_poly.pdbx_seq_one_letter_code
_entity_poly.pdbx_strand_id
1 'polypeptide(L)'
;VCLVCLVIKSSSFFLYNLFLQDENMISFIKGGIKVRNSYQIYKARKYLFNTFKCMFPYVCIYIYIYIYIYICVYGLGTGEGDVEDAEKLLQPYLKRYPKGSIFLFFAGRIEEIKGNLDAAIKRFEECCEAQQDWKQFHHMCYWELMWCFTYKRHWKMAYFYADLLSKENAWSKATYAYMKAAYLSMLSREECQPFAESEVALFRQVPGLKQKIAGKSLPTEKFAIRKARRYNVENAIPLPAPPLEMMYIWNGYTVIGKQKELTEGMLKTLDEAQQKLEQHPSTAALPRLLLKTCCFSSLLPPSETQIKFDHYLVPNALLEHGLLCLEQGRREEAIKLLEMAKQNYKNYSMESRTHFRIQAALHKARASEQNGMNCSPSSP
;
A
#
# COMPACT_ATOMS: atom_id res chain seq x y z
N VAL A 1 13.09 -11.70 25.06
CA VAL A 1 13.49 -10.36 24.57
C VAL A 1 14.37 -10.44 23.32
N CYS A 2 15.52 -11.12 23.31
CA CYS A 2 16.41 -11.18 22.13
C CYS A 2 15.79 -11.71 20.81
N LEU A 3 14.97 -12.77 20.83
CA LEU A 3 14.42 -13.35 19.59
C LEU A 3 13.26 -12.53 19.01
N VAL A 4 12.46 -11.86 19.84
CA VAL A 4 11.41 -10.92 19.40
C VAL A 4 12.05 -9.64 18.85
N CYS A 5 13.12 -9.15 19.48
CA CYS A 5 13.91 -8.06 18.93
C CYS A 5 14.63 -8.46 17.63
N LEU A 6 15.04 -9.72 17.45
CA LEU A 6 15.60 -10.21 16.19
C LEU A 6 14.53 -10.38 15.13
N VAL A 7 13.39 -11.00 15.47
CA VAL A 7 12.25 -11.15 14.56
C VAL A 7 11.73 -9.80 14.16
N ILE A 8 11.66 -8.80 15.04
CA ILE A 8 11.17 -7.47 14.69
C ILE A 8 12.25 -6.57 14.12
N LYS A 9 13.55 -6.69 14.45
CA LYS A 9 14.61 -6.07 13.62
C LYS A 9 14.59 -6.66 12.22
N SER A 10 14.42 -7.98 12.11
CA SER A 10 14.19 -8.68 10.85
C SER A 10 12.83 -8.35 10.25
N SER A 11 11.80 -7.97 11.03
CA SER A 11 10.48 -7.58 10.56
C SER A 11 10.49 -6.13 10.14
N SER A 12 11.24 -5.21 10.74
CA SER A 12 11.49 -3.86 10.23
C SER A 12 12.36 -3.92 8.98
N PHE A 13 13.36 -4.81 8.97
CA PHE A 13 14.14 -5.12 7.77
C PHE A 13 13.29 -5.79 6.68
N PHE A 14 12.34 -6.68 7.01
CA PHE A 14 11.37 -7.32 6.10
C PHE A 14 10.20 -6.39 5.74
N LEU A 15 9.70 -5.54 6.64
CA LEU A 15 8.58 -4.60 6.46
C LEU A 15 8.95 -3.59 5.38
N TYR A 16 10.24 -3.22 5.32
CA TYR A 16 10.77 -2.28 4.33
C TYR A 16 11.39 -2.95 3.09
N ASN A 17 11.99 -4.15 3.19
CA ASN A 17 12.60 -4.84 2.03
C ASN A 17 11.73 -5.91 1.35
N LEU A 18 10.75 -6.50 2.03
CA LEU A 18 9.97 -7.64 1.51
C LEU A 18 8.89 -7.20 0.53
N PHE A 19 8.51 -5.92 0.52
CA PHE A 19 7.32 -5.55 -0.22
C PHE A 19 7.45 -5.66 -1.73
N LEU A 20 8.63 -5.53 -2.34
CA LEU A 20 8.74 -5.67 -3.79
C LEU A 20 10.15 -6.04 -4.28
N GLN A 21 10.20 -7.10 -5.09
CA GLN A 21 11.11 -7.25 -6.25
C GLN A 21 12.43 -8.01 -6.10
N ASP A 22 12.37 -9.27 -5.66
CA ASP A 22 13.34 -10.27 -6.12
C ASP A 22 12.59 -11.47 -6.73
N GLU A 23 12.83 -11.78 -8.01
CA GLU A 23 12.26 -12.99 -8.64
C GLU A 23 12.65 -14.26 -7.89
N ASN A 24 13.86 -14.25 -7.28
CA ASN A 24 14.37 -15.34 -6.45
C ASN A 24 13.64 -15.46 -5.10
N MET A 25 13.04 -14.39 -4.59
CA MET A 25 12.29 -14.43 -3.34
C MET A 25 10.80 -14.70 -3.59
N ILE A 26 10.26 -14.30 -4.75
CA ILE A 26 8.94 -14.77 -5.20
C ILE A 26 8.98 -16.27 -5.47
N SER A 27 10.05 -16.82 -6.07
CA SER A 27 10.22 -18.27 -6.20
C SER A 27 10.45 -18.96 -4.85
N PHE A 28 11.16 -18.31 -3.90
CA PHE A 28 11.28 -18.79 -2.52
C PHE A 28 9.94 -18.76 -1.74
N ILE A 29 9.11 -17.73 -1.90
CA ILE A 29 7.77 -17.64 -1.30
C ILE A 29 6.81 -18.63 -1.98
N LYS A 30 6.87 -18.78 -3.31
CA LYS A 30 6.15 -19.83 -4.05
C LYS A 30 6.58 -21.24 -3.63
N GLY A 31 7.86 -21.43 -3.29
CA GLY A 31 8.42 -22.69 -2.82
C GLY A 31 8.22 -22.99 -1.33
N GLY A 32 8.23 -21.96 -0.48
CA GLY A 32 8.19 -22.07 0.98
C GLY A 32 6.85 -21.75 1.63
N ILE A 33 5.99 -20.97 0.96
CA ILE A 33 4.66 -20.56 1.46
C ILE A 33 3.60 -21.03 0.47
N LYS A 34 3.32 -22.34 0.47
CA LYS A 34 1.95 -22.77 0.15
C LYS A 34 1.09 -22.34 1.33
N VAL A 35 0.30 -21.28 1.18
CA VAL A 35 -0.62 -20.74 2.21
C VAL A 35 -1.49 -21.86 2.82
N ARG A 36 -1.86 -22.86 2.00
CA ARG A 36 -2.55 -24.08 2.41
C ARG A 36 -1.73 -24.93 3.39
N ASN A 37 -0.41 -25.02 3.21
CA ASN A 37 0.49 -25.75 4.12
C ASN A 37 0.75 -24.98 5.42
N SER A 38 0.79 -23.65 5.44
CA SER A 38 0.94 -22.88 6.69
C SER A 38 -0.29 -23.06 7.61
N TYR A 39 -1.50 -23.05 7.03
CA TYR A 39 -2.73 -23.38 7.74
C TYR A 39 -2.77 -24.85 8.18
N GLN A 40 -2.30 -25.78 7.34
CA GLN A 40 -2.19 -27.20 7.72
C GLN A 40 -1.10 -27.46 8.78
N ILE A 41 -0.01 -26.68 8.81
CA ILE A 41 1.02 -26.72 9.86
C ILE A 41 0.46 -26.19 11.19
N TYR A 42 -0.36 -25.13 11.15
CA TYR A 42 -1.11 -24.65 12.31
C TYR A 42 -2.13 -25.70 12.80
N LYS A 43 -2.89 -26.31 11.88
CA LYS A 43 -3.91 -27.33 12.18
C LYS A 43 -3.29 -28.64 12.69
N ALA A 44 -2.16 -29.07 12.12
CA ALA A 44 -1.40 -30.24 12.55
C ALA A 44 -0.76 -30.05 13.94
N ARG A 45 -0.50 -28.80 14.35
CA ARG A 45 0.04 -28.49 15.69
C ARG A 45 -1.00 -28.37 16.80
N LYS A 46 -2.31 -28.39 16.48
CA LYS A 46 -3.36 -28.51 17.51
C LYS A 46 -3.21 -29.81 18.32
N TYR A 47 -2.51 -30.81 17.78
CA TYR A 47 -2.21 -32.09 18.44
C TYR A 47 -0.86 -32.13 19.20
N LEU A 48 0.04 -31.16 19.01
CA LEU A 48 1.39 -31.17 19.58
C LEU A 48 1.55 -30.17 20.74
N PHE A 49 0.54 -30.13 21.61
CA PHE A 49 0.34 -29.05 22.60
C PHE A 49 1.06 -29.24 23.94
N ASN A 50 2.02 -30.17 24.08
CA ASN A 50 2.50 -30.56 25.42
C ASN A 50 3.98 -30.37 25.77
N THR A 51 4.85 -29.82 24.90
CA THR A 51 6.31 -29.82 25.23
C THR A 51 7.05 -28.49 25.11
N PHE A 52 6.49 -27.43 24.49
CA PHE A 52 7.13 -26.10 24.41
C PHE A 52 6.20 -24.97 24.86
N LYS A 53 6.05 -24.82 26.17
CA LYS A 53 4.91 -24.13 26.82
C LYS A 53 4.84 -22.59 26.75
N CYS A 54 5.89 -21.82 26.39
CA CYS A 54 5.83 -20.37 26.66
C CYS A 54 6.24 -19.37 25.56
N MET A 55 6.86 -19.76 24.42
CA MET A 55 7.42 -18.75 23.50
C MET A 55 7.14 -19.01 22.00
N PHE A 56 7.07 -20.25 21.56
CA PHE A 56 6.83 -20.61 20.17
C PHE A 56 5.43 -20.29 19.61
N PRO A 57 4.32 -20.45 20.37
CA PRO A 57 2.98 -20.16 19.86
C PRO A 57 2.79 -18.68 19.51
N TYR A 58 3.37 -17.79 20.33
CA TYR A 58 3.28 -16.33 20.16
C TYR A 58 4.00 -15.87 18.90
N VAL A 59 5.17 -16.44 18.59
CA VAL A 59 5.94 -16.10 17.39
C VAL A 59 5.24 -16.63 16.12
N CYS A 60 4.65 -17.83 16.15
CA CYS A 60 3.93 -18.39 14.99
C CYS A 60 2.60 -17.66 14.71
N ILE A 61 1.87 -17.25 15.75
CA ILE A 61 0.64 -16.46 15.62
C ILE A 61 0.96 -15.03 15.19
N TYR A 62 2.03 -14.44 15.73
CA TYR A 62 2.57 -13.16 15.30
C TYR A 62 2.96 -13.19 13.83
N ILE A 63 3.71 -14.21 13.38
CA ILE A 63 4.09 -14.40 11.99
C ILE A 63 2.85 -14.63 11.10
N TYR A 64 1.84 -15.36 11.55
CA TYR A 64 0.63 -15.60 10.77
C TYR A 64 -0.21 -14.33 10.61
N ILE A 65 -0.53 -13.62 11.70
CA ILE A 65 -1.26 -12.35 11.65
C ILE A 65 -0.49 -11.32 10.81
N TYR A 66 0.83 -11.28 10.96
CA TYR A 66 1.72 -10.39 10.21
C TYR A 66 1.80 -10.75 8.71
N ILE A 67 1.97 -12.02 8.35
CA ILE A 67 1.97 -12.47 6.95
C ILE A 67 0.58 -12.23 6.32
N TYR A 68 -0.47 -12.47 7.07
CA TYR A 68 -1.85 -12.38 6.59
C TYR A 68 -2.32 -10.94 6.36
N ILE A 69 -2.17 -10.07 7.37
CA ILE A 69 -2.59 -8.67 7.32
C ILE A 69 -1.68 -7.85 6.39
N TYR A 70 -0.36 -8.12 6.40
CA TYR A 70 0.60 -7.26 5.73
C TYR A 70 0.90 -7.71 4.29
N ILE A 71 1.09 -9.01 4.03
CA ILE A 71 1.50 -9.50 2.70
C ILE A 71 0.30 -9.76 1.78
N CYS A 72 -0.78 -10.37 2.28
CA CYS A 72 -1.93 -10.74 1.45
C CYS A 72 -2.88 -9.57 1.13
N VAL A 73 -3.05 -8.61 2.05
CA VAL A 73 -3.99 -7.49 1.87
C VAL A 73 -3.32 -6.26 1.24
N TYR A 74 -2.12 -5.86 1.67
CA TYR A 74 -1.48 -4.61 1.19
C TYR A 74 -0.37 -4.80 0.15
N GLY A 75 0.42 -5.87 0.21
CA GLY A 75 1.60 -6.02 -0.66
C GLY A 75 1.33 -6.52 -2.05
N LEU A 76 0.40 -7.45 -2.16
CA LEU A 76 0.14 -8.17 -3.40
C LEU A 76 -1.11 -7.66 -4.14
N GLY A 77 -1.93 -6.83 -3.49
CA GLY A 77 -3.14 -6.25 -4.09
C GLY A 77 -4.18 -7.30 -4.50
N THR A 78 -4.17 -8.47 -3.85
CA THR A 78 -5.05 -9.61 -4.18
C THR A 78 -6.37 -9.59 -3.42
N GLY A 79 -6.52 -8.77 -2.37
CA GLY A 79 -7.80 -8.52 -1.68
C GLY A 79 -8.42 -9.70 -0.93
N GLU A 80 -7.81 -10.88 -0.96
CA GLU A 80 -8.35 -12.14 -0.41
C GLU A 80 -7.94 -12.38 1.05
N GLY A 81 -8.23 -11.42 1.94
CA GLY A 81 -8.05 -11.57 3.39
C GLY A 81 -9.38 -11.53 4.16
N ASP A 82 -9.70 -12.62 4.84
CA ASP A 82 -10.66 -12.81 5.95
C ASP A 82 -10.16 -12.10 7.23
N VAL A 83 -10.53 -10.83 7.33
CA VAL A 83 -10.19 -9.95 8.45
C VAL A 83 -10.81 -10.46 9.76
N GLU A 84 -11.95 -11.15 9.66
CA GLU A 84 -12.71 -11.70 10.77
C GLU A 84 -11.92 -12.80 11.50
N ASP A 85 -11.24 -13.67 10.77
CA ASP A 85 -10.40 -14.71 11.36
C ASP A 85 -9.13 -14.14 12.02
N ALA A 86 -8.54 -13.10 11.43
CA ALA A 86 -7.41 -12.38 12.04
C ALA A 86 -7.83 -11.71 13.36
N GLU A 87 -9.02 -11.12 13.40
CA GLU A 87 -9.58 -10.54 14.61
C GLU A 87 -9.84 -11.59 15.69
N LYS A 88 -10.55 -12.70 15.35
CA LYS A 88 -10.81 -13.80 16.30
C LYS A 88 -9.52 -14.34 16.93
N LEU A 89 -8.45 -14.42 16.14
CA LEU A 89 -7.15 -14.89 16.62
C LEU A 89 -6.48 -13.88 17.57
N LEU A 90 -6.67 -12.58 17.35
CA LEU A 90 -6.08 -11.52 18.16
C LEU A 90 -6.80 -11.32 19.50
N GLN A 91 -8.13 -11.51 19.55
CA GLN A 91 -8.97 -11.21 20.71
C GLN A 91 -8.50 -11.83 22.04
N PRO A 92 -8.11 -13.13 22.13
CA PRO A 92 -7.61 -13.72 23.38
C PRO A 92 -6.33 -13.04 23.91
N TYR A 93 -5.49 -12.52 23.01
CA TYR A 93 -4.25 -11.86 23.38
C TYR A 93 -4.48 -10.44 23.87
N LEU A 94 -5.41 -9.71 23.28
CA LEU A 94 -5.83 -8.40 23.79
C LEU A 94 -6.44 -8.52 25.20
N LYS A 95 -7.23 -9.57 25.46
CA LYS A 95 -7.77 -9.83 26.80
C LYS A 95 -6.68 -10.16 27.83
N ARG A 96 -5.69 -10.97 27.44
CA ARG A 96 -4.60 -11.39 28.34
C ARG A 96 -3.54 -10.29 28.53
N TYR A 97 -3.30 -9.48 27.52
CA TYR A 97 -2.25 -8.46 27.47
C TYR A 97 -2.80 -7.13 26.91
N PRO A 98 -3.68 -6.44 27.65
CA PRO A 98 -4.38 -5.26 27.15
C PRO A 98 -3.46 -4.09 26.81
N LYS A 99 -2.28 -4.01 27.41
CA LYS A 99 -1.23 -3.00 27.11
C LYS A 99 -0.08 -3.57 26.29
N GLY A 100 -0.24 -4.74 25.66
CA GLY A 100 0.78 -5.28 24.77
C GLY A 100 0.82 -4.46 23.48
N SER A 101 1.83 -3.60 23.33
CA SER A 101 2.00 -2.70 22.18
C SER A 101 1.86 -3.42 20.84
N ILE A 102 2.39 -4.63 20.74
CA ILE A 102 2.31 -5.48 19.56
C ILE A 102 0.87 -5.91 19.20
N PHE A 103 0.05 -6.20 20.20
CA PHE A 103 -1.35 -6.58 20.00
C PHE A 103 -2.21 -5.36 19.70
N LEU A 104 -1.92 -4.22 20.34
CA LEU A 104 -2.56 -2.93 20.06
C LEU A 104 -2.27 -2.47 18.62
N PHE A 105 -1.02 -2.61 18.15
CA PHE A 105 -0.66 -2.31 16.77
C PHE A 105 -1.51 -3.12 15.77
N PHE A 106 -1.61 -4.44 15.95
CA PHE A 106 -2.45 -5.25 15.05
C PHE A 106 -3.94 -4.97 15.19
N ALA A 107 -4.41 -4.62 16.39
CA ALA A 107 -5.80 -4.18 16.56
C ALA A 107 -6.07 -2.91 15.74
N GLY A 108 -5.15 -1.94 15.78
CA GLY A 108 -5.20 -0.74 14.94
C GLY A 108 -5.20 -1.07 13.45
N ARG A 109 -4.33 -1.99 13.00
CA ARG A 109 -4.28 -2.44 11.60
C ARG A 109 -5.58 -3.11 11.12
N ILE A 110 -6.21 -3.92 11.97
CA ILE A 110 -7.49 -4.56 11.65
C ILE A 110 -8.58 -3.49 11.47
N GLU A 111 -8.67 -2.53 12.40
CA GLU A 111 -9.64 -1.43 12.30
C GLU A 111 -9.38 -0.55 11.07
N GLU A 112 -8.11 -0.29 10.75
CA GLU A 112 -7.74 0.45 9.55
C GLU A 112 -8.24 -0.26 8.28
N ILE A 113 -7.98 -1.57 8.14
CA ILE A 113 -8.45 -2.37 6.98
C ILE A 113 -9.98 -2.39 6.86
N LYS A 114 -10.69 -2.38 7.99
CA LYS A 114 -12.16 -2.26 8.01
C LYS A 114 -12.65 -0.86 7.61
N GLY A 115 -11.75 0.10 7.51
CA GLY A 115 -12.06 1.51 7.28
C GLY A 115 -12.51 2.26 8.53
N ASN A 116 -12.39 1.67 9.72
CA ASN A 116 -12.73 2.28 11.01
C ASN A 116 -11.58 3.16 11.51
N LEU A 117 -11.30 4.24 10.78
CA LEU A 117 -10.07 5.02 10.97
C LEU A 117 -9.94 5.65 12.35
N ASP A 118 -11.03 6.11 12.97
CA ASP A 118 -10.98 6.71 14.31
C ASP A 118 -10.62 5.67 15.38
N ALA A 119 -11.12 4.45 15.24
CA ALA A 119 -10.73 3.34 16.11
C ALA A 119 -9.26 2.95 15.86
N ALA A 120 -8.83 2.90 14.60
CA ALA A 120 -7.44 2.61 14.24
C ALA A 120 -6.46 3.63 14.86
N ILE A 121 -6.73 4.93 14.69
CA ILE A 121 -5.93 6.03 15.25
C ILE A 121 -5.78 5.86 16.76
N LYS A 122 -6.91 5.68 17.46
CA LYS A 122 -6.91 5.48 18.92
C LYS A 122 -6.03 4.29 19.33
N ARG A 123 -6.11 3.17 18.61
CA ARG A 123 -5.29 1.98 18.90
C ARG A 123 -3.79 2.22 18.67
N PHE A 124 -3.42 2.97 17.64
CA PHE A 124 -2.02 3.32 17.39
C PHE A 124 -1.48 4.30 18.43
N GLU A 125 -2.30 5.24 18.91
CA GLU A 125 -1.95 6.14 20.01
C GLU A 125 -1.79 5.36 21.33
N GLU A 126 -2.75 4.51 21.70
CA GLU A 126 -2.64 3.58 22.85
C GLU A 126 -1.38 2.71 22.76
N CYS A 127 -1.02 2.26 21.56
CA CYS A 127 0.17 1.48 21.28
C CYS A 127 1.46 2.26 21.56
N CYS A 128 1.51 3.54 21.14
CA CYS A 128 2.62 4.43 21.43
C CYS A 128 2.74 4.73 22.93
N GLU A 129 1.62 4.91 23.64
CA GLU A 129 1.62 5.14 25.09
C GLU A 129 2.06 3.93 25.90
N ALA A 130 1.77 2.72 25.42
CA ALA A 130 2.03 1.47 26.14
C ALA A 130 3.53 1.17 26.38
N GLN A 131 4.44 1.78 25.61
CA GLN A 131 5.88 1.59 25.76
C GLN A 131 6.65 2.84 25.28
N GLN A 132 7.74 3.22 25.93
CA GLN A 132 8.57 4.38 25.54
C GLN A 132 10.02 4.03 25.17
N ASP A 133 10.44 2.80 25.45
CA ASP A 133 11.84 2.39 25.29
C ASP A 133 12.23 2.17 23.83
N TRP A 134 11.26 1.79 22.98
CA TRP A 134 11.50 1.35 21.62
C TRP A 134 10.88 2.27 20.57
N LYS A 135 11.62 3.34 20.27
CA LYS A 135 11.22 4.39 19.32
C LYS A 135 10.93 3.86 17.90
N GLN A 136 11.63 2.82 17.45
CA GLN A 136 11.38 2.24 16.13
C GLN A 136 10.00 1.59 16.02
N PHE A 137 9.42 1.16 17.14
CA PHE A 137 8.05 0.64 17.15
C PHE A 137 7.03 1.78 17.08
N HIS A 138 7.31 2.93 17.69
CA HIS A 138 6.52 4.15 17.47
C HIS A 138 6.55 4.57 16.02
N HIS A 139 7.69 4.46 15.34
CA HIS A 139 7.77 4.78 13.91
C HIS A 139 6.84 3.90 13.05
N MET A 140 6.58 2.65 13.44
CA MET A 140 5.56 1.83 12.76
C MET A 140 4.17 2.41 12.96
N CYS A 141 3.84 2.84 14.18
CA CYS A 141 2.56 3.46 14.48
C CYS A 141 2.41 4.81 13.76
N TYR A 142 3.47 5.63 13.72
CA TYR A 142 3.48 6.90 12.99
C TYR A 142 3.27 6.72 11.49
N TRP A 143 3.80 5.64 10.91
CA TRP A 143 3.53 5.29 9.52
C TRP A 143 2.05 5.00 9.26
N GLU A 144 1.42 4.20 10.11
CA GLU A 144 -0.01 3.87 9.96
C GLU A 144 -0.91 5.06 10.30
N LEU A 145 -0.54 5.87 11.30
CA LEU A 145 -1.23 7.13 11.64
C LEU A 145 -1.18 8.11 10.46
N MET A 146 -0.02 8.26 9.81
CA MET A 146 0.14 9.07 8.60
C MET A 146 -0.88 8.64 7.53
N TRP A 147 -1.06 7.33 7.29
CA TRP A 147 -2.04 6.81 6.34
C TRP A 147 -3.48 6.99 6.81
N CYS A 148 -3.80 6.74 8.09
CA CYS A 148 -5.14 7.00 8.63
C CYS A 148 -5.56 8.47 8.43
N PHE A 149 -4.68 9.42 8.73
CA PHE A 149 -4.95 10.85 8.49
C PHE A 149 -4.98 11.20 7.00
N THR A 150 -4.20 10.50 6.16
CA THR A 150 -4.31 10.61 4.70
C THR A 150 -5.69 10.22 4.22
N TYR A 151 -6.21 9.07 4.66
CA TYR A 151 -7.53 8.58 4.29
C TYR A 151 -8.66 9.51 4.75
N LYS A 152 -8.49 10.19 5.89
CA LYS A 152 -9.39 11.26 6.36
C LYS A 152 -9.19 12.62 5.68
N ARG A 153 -8.20 12.76 4.78
CA ARG A 153 -7.77 14.05 4.18
C ARG A 153 -7.32 15.11 5.20
N HIS A 154 -6.87 14.68 6.37
CA HIS A 154 -6.31 15.56 7.39
C HIS A 154 -4.82 15.82 7.10
N TRP A 155 -4.55 16.58 6.04
CA TRP A 155 -3.20 16.76 5.49
C TRP A 155 -2.17 17.29 6.50
N LYS A 156 -2.57 18.18 7.43
CA LYS A 156 -1.67 18.72 8.48
C LYS A 156 -1.19 17.63 9.43
N MET A 157 -2.07 16.73 9.85
CA MET A 157 -1.69 15.61 10.73
C MET A 157 -0.85 14.58 9.98
N ALA A 158 -1.20 14.29 8.72
CA ALA A 158 -0.39 13.41 7.88
C ALA A 158 1.02 13.99 7.65
N TYR A 159 1.13 15.30 7.42
CA TYR A 159 2.40 16.03 7.34
C TYR A 159 3.21 15.89 8.62
N PHE A 160 2.60 16.09 9.79
CA PHE A 160 3.28 15.98 11.08
C PHE A 160 3.96 14.62 11.26
N TYR A 161 3.24 13.51 10.99
CA TYR A 161 3.82 12.18 11.07
C TYR A 161 4.88 11.92 10.00
N ALA A 162 4.69 12.43 8.78
CA ALA A 162 5.69 12.33 7.72
C ALA A 162 6.98 13.10 8.07
N ASP A 163 6.87 14.27 8.69
CA ASP A 163 7.99 15.06 9.18
C ASP A 163 8.76 14.33 10.29
N LEU A 164 8.03 13.81 11.29
CA LEU A 164 8.61 13.03 12.38
C LEU A 164 9.39 11.80 11.85
N LEU A 165 8.78 11.06 10.91
CA LEU A 165 9.44 9.93 10.24
C LEU A 165 10.65 10.39 9.42
N SER A 166 10.57 11.52 8.72
CA SER A 166 11.70 12.02 7.91
C SER A 166 12.92 12.39 8.76
N LYS A 167 12.69 12.86 9.99
CA LYS A 167 13.74 13.26 10.95
C LYS A 167 14.32 12.07 11.71
N GLU A 168 13.47 11.15 12.16
CA GLU A 168 13.87 10.09 13.09
C GLU A 168 14.15 8.74 12.44
N ASN A 169 13.51 8.42 11.31
CA ASN A 169 13.58 7.09 10.70
C ASN A 169 14.70 7.02 9.64
N ALA A 170 15.57 6.03 9.77
CA ALA A 170 16.76 5.89 8.92
C ALA A 170 16.57 4.99 7.67
N TRP A 171 15.38 4.39 7.47
CA TRP A 171 15.20 3.32 6.48
C TRP A 171 14.77 3.79 5.09
N SER A 172 13.92 4.82 4.99
CA SER A 172 13.40 5.29 3.70
C SER A 172 13.30 6.81 3.64
N LYS A 173 14.44 7.48 3.87
CA LYS A 173 14.49 8.94 3.98
C LYS A 173 13.90 9.66 2.77
N ALA A 174 14.15 9.17 1.55
CA ALA A 174 13.60 9.79 0.35
C ALA A 174 12.08 9.64 0.26
N THR A 175 11.51 8.53 0.73
CA THR A 175 10.05 8.33 0.74
C THR A 175 9.39 9.23 1.78
N TYR A 176 9.92 9.36 2.99
CA TYR A 176 9.32 10.27 3.99
C TYR A 176 9.42 11.74 3.57
N ALA A 177 10.56 12.16 3.04
CA ALA A 177 10.70 13.52 2.50
C ALA A 177 9.73 13.79 1.35
N TYR A 178 9.53 12.80 0.47
CA TYR A 178 8.52 12.89 -0.58
C TYR A 178 7.10 12.98 -0.02
N MET A 179 6.73 12.15 0.96
CA MET A 179 5.40 12.20 1.58
C MET A 179 5.16 13.53 2.31
N LYS A 180 6.17 14.03 3.02
CA LYS A 180 6.17 15.35 3.66
C LYS A 180 5.89 16.45 2.64
N ALA A 181 6.64 16.49 1.54
CA ALA A 181 6.43 17.44 0.44
C ALA A 181 5.04 17.27 -0.20
N ALA A 182 4.59 16.02 -0.37
CA ALA A 182 3.29 15.69 -0.94
C ALA A 182 2.14 16.24 -0.08
N TYR A 183 2.18 16.05 1.24
CA TYR A 183 1.16 16.62 2.13
C TYR A 183 1.18 18.13 2.17
N LEU A 184 2.37 18.74 2.19
CA LEU A 184 2.50 20.19 2.14
C LEU A 184 1.91 20.77 0.84
N SER A 185 2.07 20.07 -0.30
CA SER A 185 1.47 20.48 -1.57
C SER A 185 -0.05 20.36 -1.64
N MET A 186 -0.68 19.64 -0.70
CA MET A 186 -2.15 19.54 -0.60
C MET A 186 -2.78 20.65 0.25
N LEU A 187 -1.97 21.44 0.96
CA LEU A 187 -2.44 22.51 1.84
C LEU A 187 -2.62 23.84 1.08
N SER A 188 -3.51 24.69 1.56
CA SER A 188 -3.60 26.08 1.09
C SER A 188 -2.40 26.91 1.54
N ARG A 189 -2.16 28.07 0.91
CA ARG A 189 -1.03 28.94 1.23
C ARG A 189 -1.08 29.40 2.68
N GLU A 190 -2.26 29.67 3.20
CA GLU A 190 -2.53 30.09 4.58
C GLU A 190 -2.19 28.95 5.56
N GLU A 191 -2.56 27.73 5.22
CA GLU A 191 -2.28 26.55 6.03
C GLU A 191 -0.81 26.16 6.04
N CYS A 192 -0.05 26.52 4.99
CA CYS A 192 1.38 26.27 4.91
C CYS A 192 2.22 27.22 5.79
N GLN A 193 1.72 28.43 6.10
CA GLN A 193 2.50 29.47 6.80
C GLN A 193 3.17 29.00 8.10
N PRO A 194 2.52 28.23 8.99
CA PRO A 194 3.12 27.80 10.25
C PRO A 194 4.31 26.86 10.10
N PHE A 195 4.43 26.15 8.96
CA PHE A 195 5.49 25.17 8.75
C PHE A 195 6.80 25.80 8.28
N ALA A 196 6.75 27.01 7.69
CA ALA A 196 7.90 27.73 7.14
C ALA A 196 8.79 26.90 6.18
N GLU A 197 8.20 25.92 5.50
CA GLU A 197 8.87 25.05 4.53
C GLU A 197 8.25 25.23 3.14
N SER A 198 9.06 25.00 2.10
CA SER A 198 8.59 25.01 0.71
C SER A 198 8.50 23.58 0.19
N GLU A 199 7.34 23.20 -0.33
CA GLU A 199 7.11 21.91 -0.96
C GLU A 199 8.04 21.71 -2.16
N VAL A 200 8.30 22.76 -2.94
CA VAL A 200 9.26 22.73 -4.06
C VAL A 200 10.68 22.40 -3.57
N ALA A 201 11.12 23.06 -2.49
CA ALA A 201 12.44 22.81 -1.92
C ALA A 201 12.54 21.36 -1.38
N LEU A 202 11.50 20.87 -0.71
CA LEU A 202 11.45 19.50 -0.20
C LEU A 202 11.49 18.47 -1.34
N PHE A 203 10.70 18.66 -2.41
CA PHE A 203 10.75 17.77 -3.58
C PHE A 203 12.13 17.74 -4.23
N ARG A 204 12.81 18.89 -4.36
CA ARG A 204 14.18 18.98 -4.91
C ARG A 204 15.22 18.22 -4.07
N GLN A 205 14.99 18.03 -2.77
CA GLN A 205 15.89 17.28 -1.90
C GLN A 205 15.73 15.75 -2.02
N VAL A 206 14.55 15.26 -2.41
CA VAL A 206 14.22 13.82 -2.47
C VAL A 206 15.29 12.97 -3.21
N PRO A 207 15.82 13.38 -4.38
CA PRO A 207 16.87 12.62 -5.06
C PRO A 207 18.16 12.43 -4.24
N GLY A 208 18.53 13.44 -3.45
CA GLY A 208 19.75 13.43 -2.62
C GLY A 208 19.62 12.56 -1.36
N LEU A 209 18.40 12.20 -0.96
CA LEU A 209 18.11 11.38 0.23
C LEU A 209 18.06 9.88 -0.07
N LYS A 210 18.31 9.48 -1.32
CA LYS A 210 18.27 8.09 -1.77
C LYS A 210 19.24 7.21 -1.00
N GLN A 211 18.77 6.12 -0.45
CA GLN A 211 19.59 5.16 0.27
C GLN A 211 19.79 3.86 -0.54
N LYS A 212 20.85 3.14 -0.20
CA LYS A 212 21.06 1.74 -0.62
C LYS A 212 21.06 0.88 0.61
N ILE A 213 20.21 -0.14 0.64
CA ILE A 213 20.16 -1.15 1.69
C ILE A 213 20.60 -2.46 1.03
N ALA A 214 21.62 -3.11 1.60
CA ALA A 214 22.23 -4.32 1.01
C ALA A 214 22.61 -4.14 -0.48
N GLY A 215 23.13 -2.97 -0.85
CA GLY A 215 23.54 -2.64 -2.22
C GLY A 215 22.40 -2.31 -3.19
N LYS A 216 21.13 -2.54 -2.83
CA LYS A 216 19.95 -2.24 -3.65
C LYS A 216 19.27 -0.96 -3.17
N SER A 217 18.73 -0.15 -4.08
CA SER A 217 17.88 0.99 -3.71
C SER A 217 16.42 0.56 -3.68
N LEU A 218 15.69 1.07 -2.68
CA LEU A 218 14.28 0.78 -2.46
C LEU A 218 13.42 1.18 -3.68
N PRO A 219 12.53 0.30 -4.17
CA PRO A 219 11.64 0.62 -5.29
C PRO A 219 10.76 1.85 -5.04
N THR A 220 10.28 2.02 -3.80
CA THR A 220 9.46 3.15 -3.35
C THR A 220 10.23 4.47 -3.41
N GLU A 221 11.51 4.47 -3.01
CA GLU A 221 12.38 5.64 -3.18
C GLU A 221 12.63 5.92 -4.67
N LYS A 222 12.88 4.89 -5.48
CA LYS A 222 13.02 5.06 -6.95
C LYS A 222 11.77 5.65 -7.58
N PHE A 223 10.58 5.31 -7.07
CA PHE A 223 9.31 5.90 -7.51
C PHE A 223 9.24 7.37 -7.09
N ALA A 224 9.40 7.66 -5.79
CA ALA A 224 9.39 9.02 -5.24
C ALA A 224 10.37 9.96 -5.96
N ILE A 225 11.59 9.49 -6.20
CA ILE A 225 12.63 10.25 -6.93
C ILE A 225 12.20 10.51 -8.38
N ARG A 226 11.62 9.53 -9.07
CA ARG A 226 11.13 9.72 -10.44
C ARG A 226 10.02 10.77 -10.50
N LYS A 227 9.12 10.77 -9.52
CA LYS A 227 8.05 11.78 -9.38
C LYS A 227 8.61 13.17 -9.08
N ALA A 228 9.55 13.26 -8.14
CA ALA A 228 10.16 14.52 -7.73
C ALA A 228 10.97 15.23 -8.84
N ARG A 229 11.40 14.53 -9.90
CA ARG A 229 12.12 15.13 -11.04
C ARG A 229 11.39 16.30 -11.70
N ARG A 230 10.06 16.33 -11.62
CA ARG A 230 9.23 17.44 -12.12
C ARG A 230 9.53 18.78 -11.44
N TYR A 231 10.16 18.77 -10.27
CA TYR A 231 10.56 19.96 -9.52
C TYR A 231 12.01 20.39 -9.78
N ASN A 232 12.79 19.62 -10.55
CA ASN A 232 14.21 19.92 -10.83
C ASN A 232 14.42 20.89 -11.99
N VAL A 233 13.34 21.37 -12.60
CA VAL A 233 13.36 22.46 -13.59
C VAL A 233 13.17 23.80 -12.88
N GLU A 234 13.57 24.89 -13.54
CA GLU A 234 13.44 26.26 -13.02
C GLU A 234 12.00 26.56 -12.60
N ASN A 235 11.06 26.36 -13.53
CA ASN A 235 9.62 26.41 -13.30
C ASN A 235 9.11 25.00 -12.96
N ALA A 236 9.04 24.70 -11.67
CA ALA A 236 8.57 23.40 -11.18
C ALA A 236 7.19 23.05 -11.77
N ILE A 237 7.01 21.78 -12.13
CA ILE A 237 5.74 21.24 -12.65
C ILE A 237 5.04 20.52 -11.49
N PRO A 238 4.01 21.10 -10.85
CA PRO A 238 3.40 20.53 -9.67
C PRO A 238 2.78 19.16 -9.92
N LEU A 239 2.85 18.29 -8.91
CA LEU A 239 2.07 17.06 -8.87
C LEU A 239 0.64 17.38 -8.41
N PRO A 240 -0.42 16.92 -9.10
CA PRO A 240 -1.79 17.33 -8.79
C PRO A 240 -2.33 16.77 -7.47
N ALA A 241 -2.06 15.49 -7.19
CA ALA A 241 -2.51 14.81 -5.98
C ALA A 241 -1.50 13.76 -5.51
N PRO A 242 -0.26 14.17 -5.13
CA PRO A 242 0.82 13.23 -4.87
C PRO A 242 0.56 12.22 -3.74
N PRO A 243 -0.18 12.52 -2.64
CA PRO A 243 -0.53 11.50 -1.65
C PRO A 243 -1.44 10.42 -2.22
N LEU A 244 -2.42 10.79 -3.05
CA LEU A 244 -3.39 9.86 -3.65
C LEU A 244 -2.73 8.93 -4.68
N GLU A 245 -1.71 9.42 -5.37
CA GLU A 245 -0.85 8.60 -6.23
C GLU A 245 -0.06 7.58 -5.41
N MET A 246 0.49 7.98 -4.26
CA MET A 246 1.15 7.05 -3.34
C MET A 246 0.17 6.06 -2.71
N MET A 247 -1.06 6.47 -2.38
CA MET A 247 -2.11 5.54 -1.93
C MET A 247 -2.31 4.40 -2.92
N TYR A 248 -2.30 4.67 -4.23
CA TYR A 248 -2.44 3.62 -5.25
C TYR A 248 -1.29 2.61 -5.18
N ILE A 249 -0.05 3.10 -5.07
CA ILE A 249 1.15 2.26 -4.95
C ILE A 249 1.09 1.37 -3.70
N TRP A 250 0.60 1.92 -2.59
CA TRP A 250 0.48 1.23 -1.30
C TRP A 250 -0.84 0.49 -1.12
N ASN A 251 -1.65 0.34 -2.17
CA ASN A 251 -2.95 -0.35 -2.12
C ASN A 251 -3.99 0.27 -1.17
N GLY A 252 -3.83 1.56 -0.81
CA GLY A 252 -4.70 2.27 0.12
C GLY A 252 -6.17 2.41 -0.33
N TYR A 253 -6.45 2.31 -1.64
CA TYR A 253 -7.83 2.35 -2.14
C TYR A 253 -8.68 1.16 -1.67
N THR A 254 -8.07 0.01 -1.41
CA THR A 254 -8.79 -1.16 -0.89
C THR A 254 -9.31 -0.94 0.54
N VAL A 255 -8.66 -0.06 1.29
CA VAL A 255 -9.00 0.31 2.67
C VAL A 255 -10.25 1.18 2.69
N ILE A 256 -10.28 2.19 1.82
CA ILE A 256 -11.38 3.17 1.78
C ILE A 256 -12.56 2.72 0.93
N GLY A 257 -12.38 1.72 0.05
CA GLY A 257 -13.39 1.30 -0.92
C GLY A 257 -14.70 0.79 -0.31
N LYS A 258 -14.67 0.34 0.95
CA LYS A 258 -15.88 -0.09 1.70
C LYS A 258 -16.60 1.07 2.40
N GLN A 259 -15.96 2.23 2.54
CA GLN A 259 -16.47 3.39 3.27
C GLN A 259 -16.78 4.52 2.27
N LYS A 260 -18.07 4.74 2.02
CA LYS A 260 -18.55 5.70 1.01
C LYS A 260 -18.02 7.11 1.26
N GLU A 261 -18.07 7.60 2.50
CA GLU A 261 -17.62 8.96 2.85
C GLU A 261 -16.13 9.18 2.57
N LEU A 262 -15.28 8.19 2.89
CA LEU A 262 -13.84 8.27 2.63
C LEU A 262 -13.57 8.28 1.12
N THR A 263 -14.30 7.45 0.38
CA THR A 263 -14.21 7.37 -1.08
C THR A 263 -14.65 8.67 -1.76
N GLU A 264 -15.80 9.24 -1.36
CA GLU A 264 -16.31 10.51 -1.87
C GLU A 264 -15.36 11.67 -1.55
N GLY A 265 -14.77 11.66 -0.35
CA GLY A 265 -13.74 12.61 0.04
C GLY A 265 -12.55 12.58 -0.91
N MET A 266 -12.04 11.38 -1.25
CA MET A 266 -10.94 11.25 -2.20
C MET A 266 -11.31 11.71 -3.61
N LEU A 267 -12.49 11.32 -4.09
CA LEU A 267 -13.02 11.77 -5.38
C LEU A 267 -13.06 13.29 -5.49
N LYS A 268 -13.55 13.97 -4.45
CA LYS A 268 -13.57 15.42 -4.41
C LYS A 268 -12.17 16.04 -4.52
N THR A 269 -11.17 15.48 -3.84
CA THR A 269 -9.77 15.94 -3.96
C THR A 269 -9.24 15.80 -5.39
N LEU A 270 -9.69 14.78 -6.12
CA LEU A 270 -9.30 14.56 -7.51
C LEU A 270 -9.99 15.51 -8.48
N ASP A 271 -11.27 15.78 -8.24
CA ASP A 271 -12.01 16.78 -9.02
C ASP A 271 -11.40 18.18 -8.84
N GLU A 272 -11.05 18.56 -7.61
CA GLU A 272 -10.34 19.81 -7.32
C GLU A 272 -8.98 19.88 -8.03
N ALA A 273 -8.21 18.80 -8.01
CA ALA A 273 -6.93 18.73 -8.72
C ALA A 273 -7.12 18.81 -10.25
N GLN A 274 -8.15 18.17 -10.79
CA GLN A 274 -8.49 18.22 -12.21
C GLN A 274 -8.85 19.65 -12.64
N GLN A 275 -9.71 20.33 -11.89
CA GLN A 275 -10.11 21.71 -12.19
C GLN A 275 -8.91 22.67 -12.22
N LYS A 276 -7.98 22.55 -11.27
CA LYS A 276 -6.75 23.34 -11.24
C LYS A 276 -5.87 23.14 -12.48
N LEU A 277 -5.80 21.91 -12.99
CA LEU A 277 -5.05 21.59 -14.20
C LEU A 277 -5.72 22.13 -15.46
N GLU A 278 -7.05 22.09 -15.53
CA GLU A 278 -7.81 22.61 -16.67
C GLU A 278 -7.70 24.13 -16.80
N GLN A 279 -7.54 24.84 -15.68
CA GLN A 279 -7.33 26.30 -15.65
C GLN A 279 -5.93 26.74 -16.14
N HIS A 280 -4.93 25.84 -16.15
CA HIS A 280 -3.56 26.15 -16.58
C HIS A 280 -3.03 25.15 -17.65
N PRO A 281 -3.51 25.24 -18.91
CA PRO A 281 -3.22 24.24 -19.95
C PRO A 281 -1.73 24.15 -20.36
N SER A 282 -0.93 25.17 -20.03
CA SER A 282 0.47 25.29 -20.42
C SER A 282 1.41 24.36 -19.65
N THR A 283 0.97 23.80 -18.52
CA THR A 283 1.74 22.80 -17.76
C THR A 283 1.23 21.40 -18.09
N ALA A 284 1.76 20.85 -19.20
CA ALA A 284 1.70 19.42 -19.56
C ALA A 284 0.33 18.74 -19.36
N ALA A 285 -0.42 18.59 -20.45
CA ALA A 285 -1.61 17.76 -20.54
C ALA A 285 -1.33 16.29 -20.11
N LEU A 286 -1.24 16.00 -18.81
CA LEU A 286 -1.09 14.64 -18.29
C LEU A 286 -1.19 14.54 -16.76
N PRO A 287 -2.41 14.67 -16.23
CA PRO A 287 -2.99 13.54 -15.51
C PRO A 287 -4.51 13.58 -15.59
N ARG A 288 -5.06 13.61 -16.81
CA ARG A 288 -6.51 13.62 -17.04
C ARG A 288 -7.19 12.30 -16.64
N LEU A 289 -6.42 11.27 -16.23
CA LEU A 289 -6.95 9.91 -16.31
C LEU A 289 -6.19 8.80 -15.57
N LEU A 290 -5.71 8.99 -14.34
CA LEU A 290 -5.42 7.81 -13.51
C LEU A 290 -6.26 7.69 -12.27
N LEU A 291 -6.66 8.80 -11.67
CA LEU A 291 -7.41 8.71 -10.43
C LEU A 291 -8.91 8.49 -10.66
N LYS A 292 -9.45 8.87 -11.83
CA LYS A 292 -10.82 8.49 -12.23
C LYS A 292 -10.92 7.07 -12.82
N THR A 293 -9.91 6.62 -13.56
CA THR A 293 -9.87 5.28 -14.19
C THR A 293 -9.39 4.17 -13.28
N CYS A 294 -8.41 4.42 -12.40
CA CYS A 294 -7.97 3.43 -11.42
C CYS A 294 -8.98 3.26 -10.28
N CYS A 295 -9.94 4.17 -10.13
CA CYS A 295 -10.82 4.15 -8.97
C CYS A 295 -12.32 4.11 -9.29
N PHE A 296 -12.85 4.72 -10.38
CA PHE A 296 -14.31 4.93 -10.45
C PHE A 296 -15.00 4.93 -11.83
N SER A 297 -14.32 4.98 -12.98
CA SER A 297 -15.04 5.01 -14.28
C SER A 297 -14.21 4.57 -15.51
N SER A 298 -14.91 4.00 -16.48
CA SER A 298 -14.46 3.38 -17.74
C SER A 298 -13.98 4.35 -18.83
N LEU A 299 -13.28 5.43 -18.45
CA LEU A 299 -12.76 6.39 -19.44
C LEU A 299 -11.44 5.88 -20.04
N LEU A 300 -11.28 5.95 -21.36
CA LEU A 300 -10.05 5.49 -22.05
C LEU A 300 -8.89 6.49 -21.86
N PRO A 301 -7.62 6.03 -21.76
CA PRO A 301 -6.40 6.86 -21.80
C PRO A 301 -6.49 7.94 -22.89
N PRO A 302 -6.20 9.23 -22.59
CA PRO A 302 -5.84 10.16 -23.66
C PRO A 302 -4.61 9.61 -24.40
N SER A 303 -4.46 9.99 -25.67
CA SER A 303 -3.38 9.52 -26.56
C SER A 303 -2.05 9.38 -25.83
N GLU A 304 -1.49 8.16 -25.82
CA GLU A 304 -0.23 7.83 -25.13
C GLU A 304 0.92 8.75 -25.55
N THR A 305 0.83 9.32 -26.76
CA THR A 305 1.82 10.23 -27.33
C THR A 305 2.03 11.52 -26.52
N GLN A 306 1.15 11.84 -25.58
CA GLN A 306 1.26 13.01 -24.70
C GLN A 306 1.99 12.72 -23.37
N ILE A 307 2.32 11.46 -23.08
CA ILE A 307 2.93 11.04 -21.81
C ILE A 307 4.45 11.28 -21.82
N LYS A 308 4.92 12.29 -21.07
CA LYS A 308 6.37 12.60 -20.97
C LYS A 308 7.10 11.98 -19.77
N PHE A 309 6.44 11.80 -18.62
CA PHE A 309 7.12 11.42 -17.37
C PHE A 309 6.63 10.08 -16.80
N ASP A 310 5.33 9.90 -16.69
CA ASP A 310 4.75 8.80 -15.91
C ASP A 310 4.29 7.65 -16.82
N HIS A 311 5.25 6.93 -17.41
CA HIS A 311 4.92 5.80 -18.31
C HIS A 311 4.26 4.61 -17.59
N TYR A 312 4.27 4.58 -16.25
CA TYR A 312 3.60 3.54 -15.47
C TYR A 312 2.07 3.69 -15.50
N LEU A 313 1.57 4.87 -15.87
CA LEU A 313 0.15 5.23 -15.87
C LEU A 313 -0.68 4.27 -16.74
N VAL A 314 -0.30 4.09 -18.00
CA VAL A 314 -1.08 3.30 -18.97
C VAL A 314 -1.20 1.82 -18.57
N PRO A 315 -0.12 1.06 -18.30
CA PRO A 315 -0.25 -0.34 -17.92
C PRO A 315 -1.02 -0.52 -16.61
N ASN A 316 -0.97 0.44 -15.68
CA ASN A 316 -1.77 0.38 -14.45
C ASN A 316 -3.26 0.68 -14.71
N ALA A 317 -3.59 1.64 -15.59
CA ALA A 317 -4.98 1.89 -15.98
C ALA A 317 -5.61 0.69 -16.69
N LEU A 318 -4.85 0.01 -17.56
CA LEU A 318 -5.29 -1.23 -18.21
C LEU A 318 -5.49 -2.38 -17.21
N LEU A 319 -4.60 -2.51 -16.22
CA LEU A 319 -4.77 -3.45 -15.12
C LEU A 319 -6.08 -3.18 -14.36
N GLU A 320 -6.32 -1.96 -13.90
CA GLU A 320 -7.55 -1.64 -13.14
C GLU A 320 -8.81 -1.83 -14.00
N HIS A 321 -8.78 -1.44 -15.28
CA HIS A 321 -9.90 -1.70 -16.18
C HIS A 321 -10.14 -3.20 -16.36
N GLY A 322 -9.08 -3.99 -16.53
CA GLY A 322 -9.18 -5.45 -16.59
C GLY A 322 -9.80 -6.04 -15.31
N LEU A 323 -9.43 -5.53 -14.13
CA LEU A 323 -10.02 -5.97 -12.85
C LEU A 323 -11.51 -5.63 -12.77
N LEU A 324 -11.92 -4.42 -13.16
CA LEU A 324 -13.34 -4.02 -13.22
C LEU A 324 -14.13 -4.89 -14.21
N CYS A 325 -13.56 -5.22 -15.37
CA CYS A 325 -14.17 -6.15 -16.31
C CYS A 325 -14.37 -7.54 -15.69
N LEU A 326 -13.43 -8.04 -14.88
CA LEU A 326 -13.62 -9.31 -14.16
C LEU A 326 -14.76 -9.25 -13.15
N GLU A 327 -14.88 -8.15 -12.40
CA GLU A 327 -15.97 -7.94 -11.43
C GLU A 327 -17.34 -7.88 -12.11
N GLN A 328 -17.41 -7.31 -13.31
CA GLN A 328 -18.62 -7.22 -14.13
C GLN A 328 -18.91 -8.50 -14.93
N GLY A 329 -18.08 -9.54 -14.79
CA GLY A 329 -18.23 -10.80 -15.55
C GLY A 329 -17.76 -10.73 -17.01
N ARG A 330 -17.22 -9.59 -17.48
CA ARG A 330 -16.66 -9.39 -18.83
C ARG A 330 -15.25 -10.00 -18.95
N ARG A 331 -15.17 -11.33 -18.86
CA ARG A 331 -13.91 -12.07 -18.71
C ARG A 331 -12.97 -11.96 -19.92
N GLU A 332 -13.48 -12.14 -21.14
CA GLU A 332 -12.65 -12.13 -22.35
C GLU A 332 -11.98 -10.76 -22.55
N GLU A 333 -12.75 -9.70 -22.36
CA GLU A 333 -12.26 -8.32 -22.40
C GLU A 333 -11.21 -8.07 -21.30
N ALA A 334 -11.46 -8.56 -20.08
CA ALA A 334 -10.50 -8.48 -19.00
C ALA A 334 -9.16 -9.15 -19.35
N ILE A 335 -9.19 -10.39 -19.86
CA ILE A 335 -7.97 -11.12 -20.23
C ILE A 335 -7.20 -10.35 -21.32
N LYS A 336 -7.91 -9.80 -22.31
CA LYS A 336 -7.29 -8.99 -23.37
C LYS A 336 -6.61 -7.74 -22.81
N LEU A 337 -7.26 -7.00 -21.92
CA LEU A 337 -6.70 -5.82 -21.26
C LEU A 337 -5.48 -6.16 -20.40
N LEU A 338 -5.57 -7.24 -19.62
CA LEU A 338 -4.51 -7.71 -18.73
C LEU A 338 -3.26 -8.17 -19.50
N GLU A 339 -3.42 -8.93 -20.60
CA GLU A 339 -2.30 -9.33 -21.45
C GLU A 339 -1.70 -8.13 -22.18
N MET A 340 -2.53 -7.18 -22.64
CA MET A 340 -2.05 -5.93 -23.25
C MET A 340 -1.18 -5.11 -22.29
N ALA A 341 -1.63 -4.96 -21.03
CA ALA A 341 -0.87 -4.27 -19.99
C ALA A 341 0.50 -4.91 -19.70
N LYS A 342 0.60 -6.24 -19.84
CA LYS A 342 1.80 -7.03 -19.55
C LYS A 342 2.78 -7.08 -20.72
N GLN A 343 2.29 -7.11 -21.96
CA GLN A 343 3.11 -7.37 -23.14
C GLN A 343 3.60 -6.08 -23.82
N ASN A 344 2.78 -5.02 -23.79
CA ASN A 344 3.04 -3.81 -24.59
C ASN A 344 3.86 -2.74 -23.85
N TYR A 345 4.08 -2.86 -22.54
CA TYR A 345 4.78 -1.86 -21.73
C TYR A 345 5.92 -2.49 -20.93
N LYS A 346 7.08 -1.81 -20.89
CA LYS A 346 8.29 -2.28 -20.18
C LYS A 346 9.06 -1.10 -19.57
N ASN A 347 9.92 -1.39 -18.59
CA ASN A 347 10.86 -0.45 -17.96
C ASN A 347 10.20 0.74 -17.23
N TYR A 348 8.93 0.60 -16.83
CA TYR A 348 8.21 1.65 -16.11
C TYR A 348 8.35 1.50 -14.58
N SER A 349 7.96 2.53 -13.83
CA SER A 349 8.02 2.48 -12.37
C SER A 349 7.08 1.42 -11.81
N MET A 350 7.57 0.59 -10.88
CA MET A 350 6.77 -0.45 -10.22
C MET A 350 6.26 -1.57 -11.14
N GLU A 351 6.90 -1.79 -12.28
CA GLU A 351 6.54 -2.82 -13.26
C GLU A 351 6.31 -4.20 -12.66
N SER A 352 7.22 -4.71 -11.82
CA SER A 352 7.03 -6.05 -11.26
C SER A 352 5.82 -6.15 -10.33
N ARG A 353 5.41 -5.05 -9.67
CA ARG A 353 4.17 -5.02 -8.87
C ARG A 353 2.96 -5.14 -9.79
N THR A 354 2.92 -4.35 -10.86
CA THR A 354 1.85 -4.40 -11.87
C THR A 354 1.77 -5.78 -12.50
N HIS A 355 2.90 -6.38 -12.89
CA HIS A 355 2.95 -7.73 -13.45
C HIS A 355 2.47 -8.80 -12.46
N PHE A 356 2.85 -8.70 -11.18
CA PHE A 356 2.36 -9.61 -10.16
C PHE A 356 0.82 -9.56 -10.06
N ARG A 357 0.25 -8.36 -10.00
CA ARG A 357 -1.22 -8.16 -9.94
C ARG A 357 -1.91 -8.69 -11.20
N ILE A 358 -1.34 -8.45 -12.37
CA ILE A 358 -1.85 -9.01 -13.63
C ILE A 358 -1.84 -10.54 -13.60
N GLN A 359 -0.75 -11.16 -13.15
CA GLN A 359 -0.65 -12.62 -13.06
C GLN A 359 -1.69 -13.21 -12.10
N ALA A 360 -1.89 -12.58 -10.93
CA ALA A 360 -2.91 -13.00 -9.97
C ALA A 360 -4.33 -12.91 -10.57
N ALA A 361 -4.64 -11.80 -11.25
CA ALA A 361 -5.92 -11.59 -11.92
C ALA A 361 -6.17 -12.61 -13.04
N LEU A 362 -5.17 -12.86 -13.90
CA LEU A 362 -5.25 -13.86 -14.97
C LEU A 362 -5.44 -15.28 -14.42
N HIS A 363 -4.75 -15.63 -13.33
CA HIS A 363 -4.93 -16.93 -12.69
C HIS A 363 -6.37 -17.10 -12.17
N LYS A 364 -6.94 -16.07 -11.55
CA LYS A 364 -8.34 -16.07 -11.07
C LYS A 364 -9.35 -16.17 -12.22
N ALA A 365 -9.12 -15.45 -13.30
CA ALA A 365 -9.95 -15.49 -14.49
C ALA A 365 -9.99 -16.90 -15.11
N ARG A 366 -8.83 -17.57 -15.21
CA ARG A 366 -8.68 -18.93 -15.79
C ARG A 366 -9.18 -20.04 -14.86
N ALA A 367 -8.97 -19.93 -13.55
CA ALA A 367 -9.50 -20.91 -12.58
C ALA A 367 -11.05 -20.97 -12.60
N SER A 368 -11.70 -19.85 -12.92
CA SER A 368 -13.16 -19.76 -13.05
C SER A 368 -13.71 -20.46 -14.31
N GLU A 369 -12.87 -20.85 -15.27
CA GLU A 369 -13.28 -21.66 -16.43
C GLU A 369 -13.43 -23.15 -16.06
N GLN A 370 -12.52 -23.67 -15.24
CA GLN A 370 -12.52 -25.09 -14.83
C GLN A 370 -13.71 -25.44 -13.93
N ASN A 371 -14.15 -24.51 -13.08
CA ASN A 371 -15.33 -24.72 -12.24
C ASN A 371 -16.65 -24.57 -13.01
N GLY A 372 -16.66 -23.85 -14.14
CA GLY A 372 -17.84 -23.67 -14.99
C GLY A 372 -18.13 -24.86 -15.92
N MET A 373 -17.09 -25.62 -16.32
CA MET A 373 -17.28 -26.82 -17.15
C MET A 373 -17.79 -28.05 -16.37
N ASN A 374 -17.67 -28.07 -15.04
CA ASN A 374 -18.15 -29.17 -14.19
C ASN A 374 -19.62 -29.05 -13.76
N CYS A 375 -20.35 -28.05 -14.27
CA CYS A 375 -21.80 -27.93 -14.09
C CYS A 375 -22.49 -28.02 -15.47
N SER A 376 -22.30 -29.15 -16.16
CA SER A 376 -23.23 -29.54 -17.23
C SER A 376 -24.35 -30.38 -16.60
N PRO A 377 -25.64 -30.06 -16.84
CA PRO A 377 -26.73 -30.90 -16.36
C PRO A 377 -26.66 -32.23 -17.11
N SER A 378 -26.39 -33.31 -16.37
CA SER A 378 -26.65 -34.66 -16.87
C SER A 378 -28.11 -34.70 -17.30
N SER A 379 -28.33 -34.84 -18.60
CA SER A 379 -29.66 -35.00 -19.21
C SER A 379 -29.59 -36.16 -20.19
N PRO A 380 -30.70 -36.89 -20.43
CA PRO A 380 -31.96 -36.98 -19.67
C PRO A 380 -31.98 -38.15 -18.68
#